data_AF-A0A3D1R8L9-F1
#
_entry.id   AF-A0A3D1R8L9-F1
#
_cell.length_a   1.000
_cell.length_b   1.000
_cell.length_c   1.000
_cell.angle_alpha   90.00
_cell.angle_beta   90.00
_cell.angle_gamma   90.00
#
_symmetry.space_group_name_H-M   'P 1'
#
loop_
_entity.id
_entity.type
_entity.pdbx_description
1 polymer ?
#
loop_
_entity_poly.entity_id
_entity_poly.type
_entity_poly.pdbx_seq_one_letter_code
_entity_poly.pdbx_strand_id
1 'polypeptide(L)'
;MMIDLTCQKCDASFEIDATELIEGNEPIKCPNCDAKAPQALVDDFGNALGELVKQTAALSKRFQVSLAVESDDLPPPYDVEPEEEEDEDEEEEEELFDDPEEEYEDDEDY
;
A
#
# COMPACT_ATOMS: atom_id res chain seq x y z
N MET A 1 -7.99 -10.38 18.19
CA MET A 1 -8.87 -9.29 17.71
C MET A 1 -9.17 -9.65 16.28
N MET A 2 -10.42 -9.77 15.85
CA MET A 2 -10.74 -10.15 14.47
C MET A 2 -10.91 -8.90 13.62
N ILE A 3 -10.42 -8.95 12.39
CA ILE A 3 -10.59 -7.91 11.38
C ILE A 3 -11.42 -8.52 10.23
N ASP A 4 -12.57 -7.91 9.97
CA ASP A 4 -13.40 -8.22 8.82
C ASP A 4 -12.83 -7.53 7.58
N LEU A 5 -12.57 -8.30 6.52
CA LEU A 5 -12.15 -7.78 5.23
C LEU A 5 -13.12 -8.20 4.14
N THR A 6 -13.42 -7.28 3.23
CA THR A 6 -14.15 -7.56 2.00
C THR A 6 -13.20 -7.47 0.81
N CYS A 7 -13.11 -8.56 0.04
CA CYS A 7 -12.30 -8.59 -1.17
C CYS A 7 -12.99 -7.81 -2.30
N GLN A 8 -12.41 -6.67 -2.69
CA GLN A 8 -12.93 -5.81 -3.77
C GLN A 8 -12.93 -6.48 -5.17
N LYS A 9 -12.32 -7.66 -5.32
CA LYS A 9 -12.29 -8.40 -6.61
C LYS A 9 -13.47 -9.36 -6.78
N CYS A 10 -13.98 -9.94 -5.70
CA CYS A 10 -15.00 -11.00 -5.78
C CYS A 10 -16.09 -10.88 -4.70
N ASP A 11 -16.14 -9.76 -3.98
CA ASP A 11 -17.11 -9.42 -2.94
C ASP A 11 -17.22 -10.43 -1.78
N ALA A 12 -16.22 -11.31 -1.64
CA ALA A 12 -16.17 -12.27 -0.55
C ALA A 12 -15.67 -11.57 0.71
N SER A 13 -16.41 -11.73 1.80
CA SER A 13 -15.98 -11.31 3.14
C SER A 13 -15.32 -12.44 3.89
N PHE A 14 -14.24 -12.13 4.61
CA PHE A 14 -13.49 -13.08 5.42
C PHE A 14 -12.85 -12.38 6.62
N GLU A 15 -12.65 -13.14 7.69
CA GLU A 15 -12.05 -12.65 8.93
C GLU A 15 -10.58 -13.06 9.02
N ILE A 16 -9.75 -12.19 9.59
CA ILE A 16 -8.35 -12.49 9.94
C ILE A 16 -8.12 -12.18 11.42
N ASP A 17 -7.29 -12.97 12.10
CA ASP A 17 -6.80 -12.61 13.43
C ASP A 17 -5.69 -11.56 13.32
N ALA A 18 -5.94 -10.39 13.91
CA ALA A 18 -4.96 -9.32 13.98
C ALA A 18 -3.67 -9.72 14.71
N THR A 19 -3.74 -10.71 15.61
CA THR A 19 -2.56 -11.20 16.35
C THR A 19 -1.57 -11.87 15.39
N GLU A 20 -2.07 -12.68 14.45
CA GLU A 20 -1.24 -13.35 13.45
C GLU A 20 -0.64 -12.33 12.45
N LEU A 21 -1.38 -11.26 12.14
CA LEU A 21 -0.87 -10.14 11.34
C LEU A 21 0.24 -9.37 12.07
N ILE A 22 0.08 -9.09 13.37
CA ILE A 22 1.09 -8.41 14.19
C ILE A 22 2.37 -9.26 14.32
N GLU A 23 2.23 -10.57 14.43
CA GLU A 23 3.37 -11.49 14.50
C GLU A 23 4.02 -11.76 13.13
N GLY A 24 3.37 -11.37 12.03
CA GLY A 24 3.84 -11.58 10.66
C GLY A 24 3.69 -13.03 10.18
N ASN A 25 2.80 -13.81 10.81
CA ASN A 25 2.61 -15.23 10.53
C ASN A 25 1.64 -15.49 9.36
N GLU A 26 0.76 -14.52 9.05
CA GLU A 26 -0.32 -14.72 8.08
C GLU A 26 -0.36 -13.61 7.01
N PRO A 27 -0.40 -13.94 5.71
CA PRO A 27 -0.60 -12.96 4.65
C PRO A 27 -2.08 -12.58 4.51
N ILE A 28 -2.37 -11.35 4.10
CA ILE A 28 -3.72 -10.98 3.66
C ILE A 28 -3.96 -11.53 2.24
N LYS A 29 -4.69 -12.65 2.17
CA LYS A 29 -5.06 -13.33 0.92
C LYS A 29 -6.53 -13.74 0.92
N CYS A 30 -7.26 -13.36 -0.12
CA CYS A 30 -8.66 -13.75 -0.29
C CYS A 30 -8.79 -15.28 -0.44
N PRO A 31 -9.61 -15.96 0.39
CA PRO A 31 -9.77 -17.41 0.32
C PRO A 31 -10.59 -17.89 -0.89
N ASN A 32 -11.30 -16.98 -1.58
CA ASN A 32 -12.17 -17.33 -2.70
C ASN A 32 -11.50 -17.16 -4.08
N CYS A 33 -10.73 -16.09 -4.27
CA CYS A 33 -10.14 -15.75 -5.58
C CYS A 33 -8.62 -15.59 -5.58
N ASP A 34 -7.97 -15.90 -4.46
CA ASP A 34 -6.52 -15.85 -4.25
C ASP A 34 -5.86 -14.46 -4.41
N ALA A 35 -6.64 -13.38 -4.53
CA ALA A 35 -6.12 -12.01 -4.52
C ALA A 35 -5.33 -11.77 -3.22
N LYS A 36 -4.11 -11.20 -3.33
CA LYS A 36 -3.18 -11.04 -2.21
C LYS A 36 -2.72 -9.58 -2.11
N ALA A 37 -2.65 -9.06 -0.89
CA ALA A 37 -2.03 -7.76 -0.64
C ALA A 37 -0.49 -7.82 -0.78
N PRO A 38 0.18 -6.73 -1.21
CA PRO A 38 1.63 -6.64 -1.20
C PRO A 38 2.21 -6.89 0.19
N GLN A 39 3.28 -7.68 0.31
CA GLN A 39 3.82 -8.07 1.61
C GLN A 39 4.26 -6.86 2.45
N ALA A 40 4.90 -5.87 1.84
CA ALA A 40 5.32 -4.65 2.53
C ALA A 40 4.13 -3.93 3.19
N LEU A 41 2.98 -3.87 2.51
CA LEU A 41 1.76 -3.29 3.05
C LEU A 41 1.21 -4.10 4.24
N VAL A 42 1.23 -5.43 4.14
CA VAL A 42 0.80 -6.31 5.24
C VAL A 42 1.69 -6.12 6.47
N ASP A 43 3.01 -6.04 6.28
CA ASP A 43 3.98 -5.86 7.36
C ASP A 43 3.80 -4.48 8.03
N ASP A 44 3.65 -3.42 7.24
CA ASP A 44 3.39 -2.06 7.74
C ASP A 44 2.07 -1.97 8.51
N PHE A 45 1.01 -2.60 8.00
CA PHE A 45 -0.28 -2.66 8.67
C PHE A 45 -0.21 -3.44 10.00
N GLY A 46 0.47 -4.60 10.01
CA GLY A 46 0.72 -5.39 11.22
C GLY A 46 1.49 -4.59 12.29
N ASN A 47 2.53 -3.85 11.89
CA ASN A 47 3.30 -2.97 12.77
C ASN A 47 2.42 -1.85 13.36
N ALA A 48 1.59 -1.21 12.53
CA ALA A 48 0.68 -0.16 12.98
C ALA A 48 -0.37 -0.69 13.98
N LEU A 49 -0.94 -1.88 13.71
CA LEU A 49 -1.85 -2.56 14.64
C LEU A 49 -1.17 -2.88 15.97
N GLY A 50 0.08 -3.36 15.94
CA GLY A 50 0.87 -3.64 17.14
C GLY A 50 1.07 -2.40 18.00
N GLU A 51 1.42 -1.27 17.39
CA GLU A 51 1.56 0.00 18.10
C GLU A 51 0.21 0.51 18.64
N LEU A 52 -0.88 0.38 17.88
CA LEU A 52 -2.24 0.74 18.33
C LEU A 52 -2.65 -0.05 19.59
N VAL A 53 -2.43 -1.37 19.60
CA VAL A 53 -2.74 -2.22 20.75
C VAL A 53 -1.91 -1.82 21.97
N LYS A 54 -0.61 -1.58 21.78
CA LYS A 54 0.30 -1.12 22.83
C LYS A 54 -0.13 0.24 23.43
N GLN A 55 -0.52 1.20 22.60
CA GLN A 55 -0.98 2.51 23.07
C GLN A 55 -2.36 2.41 23.76
N THR A 56 -3.26 1.60 23.22
CA THR A 56 -4.55 1.31 23.86
C THR A 56 -4.36 0.70 25.25
N ALA A 57 -3.42 -0.24 25.40
CA ALA A 57 -3.08 -0.81 26.70
C ALA A 57 -2.55 0.24 27.69
N ALA A 58 -1.74 1.21 27.23
CA ALA A 58 -1.26 2.30 28.08
C ALA A 58 -2.40 3.24 28.53
N LEU A 59 -3.39 3.49 27.66
CA LEU A 59 -4.58 4.31 27.95
C LEU A 59 -5.59 3.63 28.87
N SER A 60 -5.66 2.30 28.85
CA SER A 60 -6.64 1.47 29.58
C SER A 60 -6.73 1.75 31.09
N LYS A 61 -5.69 2.34 31.68
CA LYS A 61 -5.66 2.74 33.10
C LYS A 61 -6.61 3.90 33.43
N ARG A 62 -7.03 4.67 32.43
CA ARG A 62 -7.82 5.90 32.59
C ARG A 62 -8.99 6.00 31.63
N PHE A 63 -8.89 5.36 30.47
CA PHE A 63 -9.85 5.48 29.39
C PHE A 63 -10.22 4.10 28.85
N GLN A 64 -11.46 3.98 28.38
CA GLN A 64 -11.89 2.86 27.56
C GLN A 64 -11.88 3.32 26.10
N VAL A 65 -11.23 2.56 25.22
CA VAL A 65 -11.18 2.83 23.78
C VAL A 65 -12.17 1.90 23.08
N SER A 66 -12.98 2.47 22.19
CA SER A 66 -13.83 1.75 21.24
C SER A 66 -13.61 2.42 19.89
N LEU A 67 -13.24 1.64 18.88
CA LEU A 67 -12.85 2.10 17.55
C LEU A 67 -13.53 1.20 16.51
N ALA A 68 -14.07 1.80 15.46
CA ALA A 68 -14.46 1.16 14.22
C ALA A 68 -13.76 1.94 13.10
N VAL A 69 -13.16 1.24 12.14
CA VAL A 69 -12.45 1.84 11.00
C VAL A 69 -13.08 1.25 9.74
N GLU A 70 -13.71 2.11 8.95
CA GLU A 70 -14.34 1.77 7.67
C GLU A 70 -13.51 2.41 6.56
N SER A 71 -13.17 1.64 5.52
CA SER A 71 -12.23 2.10 4.48
C SER A 71 -12.77 3.23 3.62
N ASP A 72 -14.10 3.40 3.58
CA ASP A 72 -14.82 4.45 2.86
C ASP A 72 -15.07 5.72 3.71
N ASP A 73 -14.77 5.69 5.01
CA ASP A 73 -14.92 6.83 5.93
C ASP A 73 -13.58 7.15 6.64
N LEU A 74 -12.47 7.06 5.88
CA LEU A 74 -11.17 7.45 6.41
C LEU A 74 -11.08 8.99 6.51
N PRO A 75 -10.49 9.55 7.58
CA PRO A 75 -10.34 10.98 7.73
C PRO A 75 -9.21 11.55 6.84
N PRO A 76 -9.24 12.85 6.50
CA PRO A 76 -8.14 13.49 5.79
C PRO A 76 -6.77 13.33 6.48
N PRO A 77 -5.68 13.08 5.74
CA PRO A 77 -5.56 13.02 4.27
C PRO A 77 -5.69 11.61 3.67
N TYR A 78 -6.33 10.68 4.39
CA TYR A 78 -6.43 9.26 3.99
C TYR A 78 -7.74 8.93 3.27
N ASP A 79 -8.66 9.90 3.18
CA ASP A 79 -9.77 9.89 2.25
C ASP A 79 -9.23 10.01 0.82
N VAL A 80 -8.97 8.86 0.20
CA VAL A 80 -8.68 8.86 -1.23
C VAL A 80 -10.00 9.16 -1.92
N GLU A 81 -10.23 10.42 -2.29
CA GLU A 81 -11.23 10.73 -3.31
C GLU A 81 -10.85 9.91 -4.55
N PRO A 82 -11.78 9.18 -5.19
CA PRO A 82 -11.47 8.55 -6.46
C PRO A 82 -10.99 9.67 -7.38
N GLU A 83 -9.72 9.62 -7.80
CA GLU A 83 -9.20 10.51 -8.83
C GLU A 83 -10.15 10.37 -10.03
N GLU A 84 -11.01 11.36 -10.25
CA GLU A 84 -11.64 11.52 -11.54
C GLU A 84 -10.47 11.69 -12.50
N GLU A 85 -10.23 10.70 -13.38
CA GLU A 85 -9.23 10.79 -14.42
C GLU A 85 -9.48 12.08 -15.19
N GLU A 86 -8.72 13.13 -14.89
CA GLU A 86 -8.59 14.28 -15.77
C GLU A 86 -7.88 13.72 -17.00
N ASP A 87 -8.66 13.44 -18.05
CA ASP A 87 -8.20 13.20 -19.43
C ASP A 87 -7.28 14.37 -19.84
N GLU A 88 -5.99 14.28 -19.50
CA GLU A 88 -4.94 15.11 -20.10
C GLU A 88 -4.54 14.46 -21.44
N ASP A 89 -5.41 14.66 -22.44
CA ASP A 89 -5.04 14.69 -23.84
C ASP A 89 -3.94 15.76 -24.06
N GLU A 90 -2.66 15.38 -23.96
CA GLU A 90 -1.55 16.14 -24.56
C GLU A 90 -0.75 15.22 -25.50
N GLU A 91 -1.30 15.07 -26.72
CA GLU A 91 -0.55 14.69 -27.92
C GLU A 91 0.39 15.84 -28.36
N GLU A 92 1.52 15.44 -28.98
CA GLU A 92 2.50 16.24 -29.77
C GLU A 92 3.57 17.01 -28.95
N GLU A 93 4.87 16.87 -29.17
CA GLU A 93 5.61 16.99 -30.43
C GLU A 93 6.94 16.19 -30.42
N GLU A 94 7.26 15.59 -31.58
CA GLU A 94 8.53 14.96 -31.92
C GLU A 94 9.69 15.96 -32.10
N GLU A 95 10.91 15.40 -32.08
CA GLU A 95 12.17 15.90 -32.66
C GLU A 95 13.05 16.89 -31.86
N LEU A 96 14.19 16.38 -31.40
CA LEU A 96 15.46 17.11 -31.54
C LEU A 96 16.63 16.16 -31.86
N PHE A 97 17.04 16.18 -33.12
CA PHE A 97 18.34 15.72 -33.63
C PHE A 97 19.48 16.59 -33.08
N ASP A 98 20.61 15.95 -32.71
CA ASP A 98 22.02 16.38 -32.90
C ASP A 98 22.91 15.46 -32.05
N ASP A 99 24.07 14.90 -32.43
CA ASP A 99 24.89 14.73 -33.64
C ASP A 99 26.04 13.79 -33.18
N PRO A 100 26.59 12.85 -33.99
CA PRO A 100 27.65 11.94 -33.54
C PRO A 100 29.05 12.52 -33.84
N GLU A 101 29.74 13.06 -32.83
CA GLU A 101 31.14 13.48 -32.96
C GLU A 101 32.16 12.39 -32.60
N GLU A 102 32.71 11.82 -33.67
CA GLU A 102 34.12 11.49 -33.97
C GLU A 102 34.96 10.62 -33.02
N GLU A 103 35.14 9.39 -33.50
CA GLU A 103 36.25 8.47 -33.29
C GLU A 103 37.60 9.11 -33.67
N TYR A 104 38.56 9.16 -32.74
CA TYR A 104 39.97 9.32 -33.04
C TYR A 104 40.76 8.14 -32.47
N GLU A 105 41.24 7.31 -33.40
CA GLU A 105 42.24 6.26 -33.22
C GLU A 105 43.55 6.86 -32.72
N ASP A 106 44.08 6.39 -31.59
CA ASP A 106 45.43 6.69 -31.11
C ASP A 106 46.32 5.48 -31.40
N ASP A 107 46.98 5.52 -32.56
CA ASP A 107 48.03 4.58 -32.97
C ASP A 107 49.39 5.05 -32.43
N GLU A 108 50.06 4.12 -31.73
CA GLU A 108 51.51 3.90 -31.61
C GLU A 108 52.45 5.07 -31.22
N ASP A 109 53.17 4.90 -30.10
CA ASP A 109 54.56 4.37 -30.07
C ASP A 109 55.38 5.01 -28.93
N TYR A 110 55.85 4.23 -27.94
CA TYR A 110 57.13 4.40 -27.19
C TYR A 110 57.42 3.22 -26.25
#